data_AF-A0A496AG97-F1
#
_entry.id   AF-A0A496AG97-F1
#
_cell.length_a   1.000
_cell.length_b   1.000
_cell.length_c   1.000
_cell.angle_alpha   90.00
_cell.angle_beta   90.00
_cell.angle_gamma   90.00
#
_symmetry.space_group_name_H-M   'P 1'
#
loop_
_entity.id
_entity.type
_entity.pdbx_description
1 polymer ?
#
loop_
_entity_poly.entity_id
_entity_poly.type
_entity_poly.pdbx_seq_one_letter_code
_entity_poly.pdbx_strand_id
1 'polypeptide(L)'
;MSKRLLSATFTITEKQLAWIKEQQKKTGLTQVEIVRRALDEYAEREETKEHRKLFTPQQRQEIKEAARAKGVSEVEIIRKALNRELNSFFQRF
;
A
#
# COMPACT_ATOMS: atom_id res chain seq x y z
N MET A 1 23.82 6.56 18.79
CA MET A 1 23.35 7.96 18.79
C MET A 1 21.85 7.98 19.04
N SER A 2 21.40 8.58 20.14
CA SER A 2 19.96 8.71 20.44
C SER A 2 19.37 9.74 19.47
N LYS A 3 18.67 9.28 18.42
CA LYS A 3 17.90 10.17 17.53
C LYS A 3 16.77 10.75 18.38
N ARG A 4 16.93 12.00 18.84
CA ARG A 4 15.83 12.73 19.48
C ARG A 4 14.69 12.80 18.47
N LEU A 5 13.56 12.16 18.80
CA LEU A 5 12.35 12.21 17.98
C LEU A 5 11.92 13.69 17.87
N LEU A 6 11.72 14.16 16.65
CA LEU A 6 11.23 15.51 16.40
C LEU A 6 9.77 15.61 16.85
N SER A 7 9.44 16.66 17.59
CA SER A 7 8.04 16.97 17.91
C SER A 7 7.31 17.36 16.63
N ALA A 8 6.19 16.69 16.35
CA ALA A 8 5.30 17.05 15.26
C ALA A 8 4.06 17.78 15.80
N THR A 9 3.73 18.90 15.17
CA THR A 9 2.52 19.68 15.48
C THR A 9 1.63 19.69 14.24
N PHE A 10 0.35 19.42 14.42
CA PHE A 10 -0.62 19.38 13.33
C PHE A 10 -1.96 19.92 13.81
N THR A 11 -2.72 20.48 12.88
CA THR A 11 -4.07 20.98 13.14
C THR A 11 -5.09 19.89 12.83
N ILE A 12 -6.07 19.72 13.70
CA ILE A 12 -7.18 18.78 13.50
C ILE A 12 -8.51 19.51 13.58
N THR A 13 -9.50 18.95 12.91
CA THR A 13 -10.89 19.40 13.00
C THR A 13 -11.54 18.97 14.32
N GLU A 14 -12.60 19.67 14.73
CA GLU A 14 -13.37 19.30 15.93
C GLU A 14 -13.94 17.88 15.86
N LYS A 15 -14.37 17.44 14.66
CA LYS A 15 -14.85 16.08 14.43
C LYS A 15 -13.76 15.04 14.70
N GLN A 16 -12.54 15.29 14.26
CA GLN A 16 -11.39 14.41 14.52
C GLN A 16 -11.06 14.39 16.02
N LEU A 17 -11.10 15.54 16.69
CA LEU A 17 -10.90 15.61 18.14
C LEU A 17 -11.96 14.82 18.91
N ALA A 18 -13.23 14.92 18.52
CA ALA A 18 -14.32 14.16 19.11
C ALA A 18 -14.11 12.64 18.96
N TRP A 19 -13.69 12.20 17.76
CA TRP A 19 -13.37 10.81 17.50
C TRP A 19 -12.19 10.32 18.36
N ILE A 20 -11.11 11.10 18.49
CA ILE A 20 -9.95 10.75 19.34
C ILE A 20 -10.39 10.60 20.81
N LYS A 21 -11.23 11.50 21.32
CA LYS A 21 -11.77 11.42 22.69
C LYS A 21 -12.62 10.17 22.91
N GLU A 22 -13.40 9.76 21.91
CA GLU A 22 -14.17 8.51 21.97
C GLU A 22 -13.25 7.28 22.02
N GLN A 23 -12.19 7.25 21.20
CA GLN A 23 -11.20 6.17 21.22
C GLN A 23 -10.43 6.10 22.53
N GLN A 24 -10.12 7.26 23.13
CA GLN A 24 -9.51 7.35 24.46
C GLN A 24 -10.37 6.66 25.52
N LYS A 25 -11.69 6.88 25.51
CA LYS A 25 -12.62 6.22 26.43
C LYS A 25 -12.70 4.71 26.20
N LYS A 26 -12.66 4.27 24.94
CA LYS A 26 -12.78 2.86 24.56
C LYS A 26 -11.53 2.04 24.88
N THR A 27 -10.35 2.62 24.66
CA THR A 27 -9.07 1.91 24.72
C THR A 27 -8.29 2.16 26.00
N GLY A 28 -8.61 3.24 26.74
CA GLY A 28 -7.83 3.71 27.88
C GLY A 28 -6.51 4.39 27.49
N LEU A 29 -6.19 4.49 26.21
CA LEU A 29 -4.96 5.12 25.71
C LEU A 29 -5.05 6.64 25.74
N THR A 30 -3.91 7.30 25.86
CA THR A 30 -3.84 8.75 25.72
C THR A 30 -4.10 9.18 24.27
N GLN A 31 -4.56 10.42 24.08
CA GLN A 31 -4.82 10.97 22.75
C GLN A 31 -3.58 10.93 21.85
N VAL A 32 -2.41 11.18 22.43
CA VAL A 32 -1.12 11.15 21.71
C VAL A 32 -0.81 9.73 21.22
N GLU A 33 -1.01 8.72 22.06
CA GLU A 33 -0.79 7.32 21.69
C GLU A 33 -1.74 6.85 20.59
N ILE A 34 -3.01 7.30 20.65
CA ILE A 34 -4.01 7.00 19.61
C ILE A 34 -3.56 7.57 18.27
N VAL A 35 -3.15 8.84 18.24
CA VAL A 35 -2.69 9.46 16.99
C VAL A 35 -1.42 8.79 16.49
N ARG A 36 -0.46 8.51 17.38
CA ARG A 36 0.78 7.83 17.02
C ARG A 36 0.51 6.47 16.39
N ARG A 37 -0.31 5.62 17.02
CA ARG A 37 -0.68 4.31 16.46
C ARG A 37 -1.39 4.43 15.12
N ALA A 38 -2.29 5.39 14.96
CA ALA A 38 -2.97 5.62 13.69
C ALA A 38 -2.00 6.02 12.57
N LEU A 39 -0.98 6.81 12.89
CA LEU A 39 0.07 7.19 11.93
C LEU A 39 1.01 6.01 11.62
N ASP A 40 1.40 5.23 12.63
CA ASP A 40 2.23 4.04 12.46
C ASP A 40 1.51 3.01 11.56
N GLU A 41 0.23 2.72 11.84
CA GLU A 41 -0.61 1.83 11.01
C GLU A 41 -0.77 2.35 9.57
N TYR A 42 -0.89 3.67 9.39
CA TYR A 42 -0.96 4.26 8.06
C TYR A 42 0.36 4.09 7.31
N ALA A 43 1.50 4.32 7.96
CA ALA A 43 2.82 4.14 7.36
C ALA A 43 3.05 2.68 6.92
N GLU A 44 2.72 1.70 7.77
CA GLU A 44 2.80 0.28 7.43
C GLU A 44 1.89 -0.08 6.23
N ARG A 45 0.70 0.51 6.15
CA ARG A 45 -0.21 0.31 5.01
C ARG A 45 0.34 0.91 3.72
N GLU A 46 0.98 2.07 3.78
CA GLU A 46 1.58 2.69 2.60
C GLU A 46 2.83 1.92 2.13
N GLU A 47 3.70 1.50 3.06
CA GLU A 47 4.85 0.65 2.76
C GLU A 47 4.40 -0.67 2.10
N THR A 48 3.39 -1.33 2.67
CA THR A 48 2.82 -2.55 2.05
C THR A 48 2.14 -2.29 0.70
N LYS A 49 1.58 -1.11 0.44
CA LYS A 49 1.06 -0.75 -0.90
C LYS A 49 2.17 -0.53 -1.90
N GLU A 50 3.29 0.08 -1.50
CA GLU A 50 4.45 0.23 -2.37
C GLU A 50 5.02 -1.14 -2.73
N HIS A 51 5.15 -2.06 -1.77
CA HIS A 51 5.56 -3.43 -2.04
C HIS A 51 4.53 -4.25 -2.84
N ARG A 52 3.24 -3.89 -2.78
CA ARG A 52 2.17 -4.53 -3.57
C ARG A 52 2.03 -3.98 -4.99
N LYS A 53 2.83 -2.98 -5.40
CA LYS A 53 2.93 -2.62 -6.83
C LYS A 53 3.72 -3.72 -7.56
N LEU A 54 3.03 -4.83 -7.83
CA LEU A 54 3.55 -6.00 -8.56
C LEU A 54 4.08 -5.65 -9.96
N PHE A 55 3.66 -4.51 -10.50
CA PHE A 55 4.07 -4.01 -11.81
C PHE A 55 4.48 -2.54 -11.69
N THR A 56 5.59 -2.18 -12.34
CA THR A 56 5.98 -0.78 -12.51
C THR A 56 4.93 -0.01 -13.33
N PRO A 57 4.89 1.33 -13.27
CA PRO A 57 3.98 2.12 -14.09
C PRO A 57 4.11 1.83 -15.59
N GLN A 58 5.33 1.61 -16.08
CA GLN A 58 5.62 1.23 -17.47
C GLN A 58 5.04 -0.15 -17.81
N GLN A 59 5.27 -1.15 -16.96
CA GLN A 59 4.71 -2.50 -17.16
C GLN A 59 3.18 -2.49 -17.17
N ARG A 60 2.53 -1.68 -16.32
CA ARG A 60 1.06 -1.51 -16.36
C ARG A 60 0.58 -0.92 -17.68
N GLN A 61 1.32 0.04 -18.24
CA GLN A 61 0.98 0.65 -19.52
C GLN A 61 1.11 -0.38 -20.66
N GLU A 62 2.19 -1.16 -20.68
CA GLU A 62 2.41 -2.23 -21.65
C GLU A 62 1.32 -3.31 -21.58
N ILE A 63 0.93 -3.73 -20.37
CA ILE A 63 -0.14 -4.71 -20.16
C ILE A 63 -1.47 -4.19 -20.73
N LYS A 64 -1.78 -2.91 -20.51
CA LYS A 64 -2.99 -2.25 -21.03
C LYS A 64 -3.01 -2.18 -22.55
N GLU A 65 -1.89 -1.79 -23.15
CA GLU A 65 -1.77 -1.70 -24.61
C GLU A 65 -1.88 -3.09 -25.24
N ALA A 66 -1.22 -4.10 -24.66
CA ALA A 66 -1.30 -5.48 -25.11
C ALA A 66 -2.71 -6.07 -24.98
N ALA A 67 -3.43 -5.74 -23.90
CA ALA A 67 -4.81 -6.14 -23.70
C ALA A 67 -5.73 -5.55 -24.77
N ARG A 68 -5.60 -4.24 -25.04
CA ARG A 68 -6.35 -3.54 -26.10
C ARG A 68 -6.06 -4.09 -27.49
N ALA A 69 -4.79 -4.25 -27.84
CA ALA A 69 -4.38 -4.73 -29.16
C ALA A 69 -4.89 -6.14 -29.47
N LYS A 70 -5.06 -6.98 -28.43
CA LYS A 70 -5.51 -8.37 -28.55
C LYS A 70 -7.00 -8.57 -28.24
N GLY A 71 -7.71 -7.53 -27.82
CA GLY A 71 -9.13 -7.61 -27.44
C GLY A 71 -9.39 -8.53 -26.24
N VAL A 72 -8.42 -8.71 -25.34
CA VAL A 72 -8.53 -9.58 -24.16
C VAL A 72 -8.33 -8.80 -22.86
N SER A 73 -8.66 -9.40 -21.73
CA SER A 73 -8.45 -8.77 -20.42
C SER A 73 -6.96 -8.67 -20.04
N GLU A 74 -6.60 -7.66 -19.25
CA GLU A 74 -5.25 -7.50 -18.67
C GLU A 74 -4.81 -8.74 -17.89
N VAL A 75 -5.73 -9.39 -17.19
CA VAL A 75 -5.50 -10.64 -16.44
C VAL A 75 -5.03 -11.75 -17.36
N GLU A 76 -5.61 -11.85 -18.56
CA GLU A 76 -5.24 -12.89 -19.52
C GLU A 76 -3.87 -12.64 -20.16
N ILE A 77 -3.50 -11.38 -20.36
CA ILE A 77 -2.14 -10.99 -20.77
C ILE A 77 -1.13 -11.43 -19.71
N ILE A 78 -1.38 -11.11 -18.44
CA ILE A 78 -0.51 -11.48 -17.32
C ILE A 78 -0.38 -13.01 -17.21
N ARG A 79 -1.51 -13.73 -17.29
CA ARG A 79 -1.50 -15.21 -17.25
C ARG A 79 -0.69 -15.82 -18.38
N LYS A 80 -0.83 -15.32 -19.61
CA LYS A 80 -0.07 -15.80 -20.77
C LYS A 80 1.42 -15.50 -20.64
N ALA A 81 1.79 -14.35 -20.06
CA ALA A 81 3.19 -14.01 -19.79
C ALA A 81 3.81 -14.97 -18.75
N LEU A 82 3.12 -15.19 -17.62
CA LEU A 82 3.57 -16.13 -16.59
C LEU A 82 3.76 -17.55 -17.12
N ASN A 83 2.80 -18.05 -17.91
CA ASN A 83 2.90 -19.39 -18.49
C ASN A 83 4.09 -19.52 -19.45
N ARG A 84 4.43 -18.46 -20.20
CA ARG A 84 5.60 -18.46 -21.10
C ARG A 84 6.91 -18.51 -20.34
N GLU A 85 7.02 -17.75 -19.25
CA GLU A 85 8.21 -17.76 -18.40
C GLU A 85 8.37 -19.10 -17.67
N LEU A 86 7.29 -19.66 -17.11
CA LEU A 86 7.31 -20.98 -16.48
C LEU A 86 7.75 -22.07 -17.47
N ASN A 87 7.20 -22.08 -18.68
CA ASN A 87 7.62 -23.04 -19.70
C ASN A 87 9.08 -22.86 -20.11
N SER A 88 9.57 -21.61 -20.17
CA SER A 88 10.97 -21.32 -20.47
C SER A 88 11.91 -21.73 -19.34
N PHE A 89 11.46 -21.64 -18.09
CA PHE A 89 12.18 -22.09 -16.91
C PHE A 89 12.31 -23.62 -16.90
N PHE A 90 11.21 -24.36 -17.12
CA PHE A 90 11.21 -25.82 -17.16
C PHE A 90 11.90 -26.43 -18.39
N GLN A 91 12.12 -25.68 -19.46
CA GLN A 91 12.92 -26.15 -20.61
C GLN A 91 14.44 -25.96 -20.41
N ARG A 92 14.85 -25.14 -19.44
CA ARG A 92 16.27 -24.89 -19.11
C ARG A 92 16.81 -25.83 -18.02
N PHE A 93 15.91 -26.52 -17.31
CA PHE A 93 16.19 -27.58 -16.35
C PHE A 93 15.85 -28.94 -16.96
#